data_AF-A0A2P5YJV6-F1
#
_entry.id   AF-A0A2P5YJV6-F1
#
_cell.length_a   1.000
_cell.length_b   1.000
_cell.length_c   1.000
_cell.angle_alpha   90.00
_cell.angle_beta   90.00
_cell.angle_gamma   90.00
#
_symmetry.space_group_name_H-M   'P 1'
#
loop_
_entity.id
_entity.type
_entity.pdbx_description
1 polymer ?
#
loop_
_entity_poly.entity_id
_entity_poly.type
_entity_poly.pdbx_seq_one_letter_code
_entity_poly.pdbx_strand_id
1 'polypeptide(L)'
;MLSFENMTEWEEWYCRSDEAFPLLQELCIRNCPKLTKSLPKHLHCLKKLEIEDCEKLGGLLPMAPSILELELKKCQALQLEPLACGLRELDIRDSNMNDSVLEQMLQ
;
A
#
# COMPACT_ATOMS: atom_id res chain seq x y z
N MET A 1 -3.64 12.12 7.86
CA MET A 1 -2.51 11.77 6.98
C MET A 1 -1.38 11.23 7.84
N LEU A 2 -0.69 10.19 7.38
CA LEU A 2 0.59 9.74 7.91
C LEU A 2 1.59 9.68 6.75
N SER A 3 2.81 10.19 6.99
CA SER A 3 3.91 10.08 6.04
C SER A 3 5.14 9.53 6.75
N PHE A 4 5.77 8.53 6.15
CA PHE A 4 7.03 7.94 6.60
C PHE A 4 8.04 8.05 5.46
N GLU A 5 9.05 8.89 5.65
CA GLU A 5 10.00 9.23 4.59
C GLU A 5 11.43 9.01 5.09
N ASN A 6 12.26 8.36 4.27
CA ASN A 6 13.68 8.12 4.54
C ASN A 6 13.94 7.37 5.86
N MET A 7 13.04 6.46 6.25
CA MET A 7 13.23 5.61 7.43
C MET A 7 14.06 4.38 7.07
N THR A 8 15.35 4.58 6.83
CA THR A 8 16.25 3.55 6.27
C THR A 8 16.43 2.32 7.16
N GLU A 9 16.21 2.48 8.48
CA GLU A 9 16.32 1.41 9.47
C GLU A 9 14.97 0.80 9.88
N TRP A 10 13.87 1.22 9.25
CA TRP A 10 12.54 0.72 9.60
C TRP A 10 12.25 -0.60 8.90
N GLU A 11 12.04 -1.66 9.70
CA GLU A 11 11.90 -3.02 9.20
C GLU A 11 10.46 -3.52 9.16
N GLU A 12 9.66 -3.14 10.15
CA GLU A 12 8.32 -3.70 10.38
C GLU A 12 7.31 -2.63 10.78
N TRP A 13 6.14 -2.68 10.14
CA TRP A 13 4.96 -2.02 10.67
C TRP A 13 4.35 -2.87 11.78
N TYR A 14 4.61 -2.49 13.03
CA TYR A 14 3.99 -3.17 14.18
C TYR A 14 2.77 -2.40 14.66
N CYS A 15 1.59 -3.04 14.60
CA CYS A 15 0.41 -2.53 15.27
C CYS A 15 -0.26 -3.64 16.10
N ARG A 16 -0.72 -3.28 17.31
CA ARG A 16 -1.30 -4.25 18.25
C ARG A 16 -2.78 -4.55 17.95
N SER A 17 -3.42 -3.77 17.08
CA SER A 17 -4.82 -3.92 16.71
C SER A 17 -5.00 -3.69 15.22
N ASP A 18 -5.83 -4.54 14.62
CA ASP A 18 -6.29 -4.43 13.24
C ASP A 18 -7.22 -3.23 13.02
N GLU A 19 -7.76 -2.63 14.08
CA GLU A 19 -8.60 -1.42 14.03
C GLU A 19 -7.80 -0.13 14.22
N ALA A 20 -6.48 -0.19 14.10
CA ALA A 20 -5.65 0.99 14.23
C ALA A 20 -5.92 1.98 13.09
N PHE A 21 -5.87 3.26 13.43
CA PHE A 21 -6.04 4.37 12.49
C PHE A 21 -7.42 4.44 11.80
N PRO A 22 -8.54 4.41 12.56
CA PRO A 22 -9.89 4.38 11.98
C PRO A 22 -10.25 5.61 11.13
N LEU A 23 -9.51 6.72 11.27
CA LEU A 23 -9.74 7.98 10.57
C LEU A 23 -8.62 8.32 9.57
N LEU A 24 -7.68 7.40 9.30
CA LEU A 24 -6.58 7.67 8.39
C LEU A 24 -7.08 7.73 6.95
N GLN A 25 -6.96 8.92 6.34
CA GLN A 25 -7.38 9.16 4.96
C GLN A 25 -6.22 9.06 3.95
N GLU A 26 -4.99 9.26 4.39
CA GLU A 26 -3.83 9.30 3.50
C GLU A 26 -2.63 8.65 4.19
N LEU A 27 -1.96 7.74 3.49
CA LEU A 27 -0.74 7.07 3.91
C LEU A 27 0.30 7.18 2.81
N CYS A 28 1.44 7.79 3.12
CA CYS A 28 2.59 7.91 2.24
C CYS A 28 3.79 7.19 2.88
N ILE A 29 4.46 6.34 2.12
CA ILE A 29 5.69 5.66 2.55
C ILE A 29 6.72 5.81 1.44
N ARG A 30 7.81 6.53 1.70
CA ARG A 30 8.85 6.80 0.70
C ARG A 30 10.25 6.48 1.22
N ASN A 31 11.09 5.87 0.39
CA ASN A 31 12.49 5.60 0.69
C ASN A 31 12.68 4.81 2.01
N CYS A 32 11.91 3.73 2.17
CA CYS A 32 11.98 2.83 3.33
C CYS A 32 12.49 1.43 2.90
N PRO A 33 13.78 1.31 2.53
CA PRO A 33 14.32 0.13 1.85
C PRO A 33 14.42 -1.14 2.71
N LYS A 34 14.29 -1.03 4.03
CA LYS A 34 14.30 -2.19 4.95
C LYS A 34 12.90 -2.66 5.36
N LEU A 35 11.85 -1.93 4.99
CA LEU A 35 10.49 -2.29 5.32
C LEU A 35 10.12 -3.55 4.54
N THR A 36 9.85 -4.65 5.25
CA THR A 36 9.70 -5.98 4.62
C THR A 36 8.34 -6.63 4.87
N LYS A 37 7.65 -6.20 5.93
CA LYS A 37 6.37 -6.80 6.35
C LYS A 37 5.18 -5.98 5.87
N SER A 38 4.03 -6.64 5.81
CA SER A 38 2.78 -6.04 5.36
C SER A 38 2.37 -4.82 6.18
N LEU A 39 1.67 -3.91 5.51
CA LEU A 39 0.99 -2.77 6.13
C LEU A 39 -0.18 -3.23 7.03
N PRO A 40 -0.72 -2.37 7.92
CA PRO A 40 -1.88 -2.71 8.73
C PRO A 40 -3.06 -3.11 7.83
N LYS A 41 -3.71 -4.22 8.17
CA LYS A 41 -4.63 -4.90 7.26
C LYS A 41 -5.88 -4.09 6.91
N HIS A 42 -6.42 -3.32 7.85
CA HIS A 42 -7.68 -2.60 7.66
C HIS A 42 -7.51 -1.09 7.78
N LEU A 43 -7.75 -0.37 6.68
CA LEU A 43 -7.68 1.09 6.64
C LEU A 43 -8.96 1.64 5.98
N HIS A 44 -10.08 1.53 6.69
CA HIS A 44 -11.44 1.79 6.18
C HIS A 44 -11.66 3.17 5.55
N CYS A 45 -11.04 4.21 6.13
CA CYS A 45 -11.18 5.59 5.66
C CYS A 45 -10.08 6.04 4.68
N LEU A 46 -9.16 5.15 4.31
CA LEU A 46 -8.03 5.49 3.45
C LEU A 46 -8.52 5.81 2.04
N LYS A 47 -8.20 7.02 1.59
CA LYS A 47 -8.52 7.57 0.26
C LYS A 47 -7.29 7.59 -0.64
N LYS A 48 -6.10 7.80 -0.07
CA LYS A 48 -4.83 7.80 -0.81
C LYS A 48 -3.81 6.86 -0.16
N LEU A 49 -3.21 6.03 -0.99
CA LEU A 49 -2.03 5.23 -0.65
C LEU A 49 -0.91 5.53 -1.64
N GLU A 50 0.23 5.96 -1.13
CA GLU A 50 1.44 6.19 -1.91
C GLU A 50 2.60 5.38 -1.30
N ILE A 51 3.24 4.56 -2.14
CA ILE A 51 4.43 3.79 -1.77
C ILE A 51 5.49 4.02 -2.85
N GLU A 52 6.64 4.56 -2.45
CA GLU A 52 7.75 4.88 -3.36
C GLU A 52 9.09 4.39 -2.81
N ASP A 53 9.91 3.77 -3.67
CA ASP A 53 11.28 3.36 -3.32
C ASP A 53 11.31 2.46 -2.06
N CYS A 54 10.36 1.52 -1.97
CA CYS A 54 10.20 0.56 -0.87
C CYS A 54 10.30 -0.88 -1.39
N GLU A 55 11.41 -1.21 -2.06
CA GLU A 55 11.58 -2.43 -2.85
C GLU A 55 11.38 -3.74 -2.08
N LYS A 56 11.64 -3.75 -0.77
CA LYS A 56 11.51 -4.97 0.05
C LYS A 56 10.12 -5.16 0.63
N LEU A 57 9.22 -4.18 0.48
CA LEU A 57 7.89 -4.24 1.07
C LEU A 57 7.06 -5.30 0.33
N GLY A 58 6.85 -6.44 0.97
CA GLY A 58 6.06 -7.55 0.43
C GLY A 58 4.73 -7.74 1.14
N GLY A 59 3.82 -8.45 0.48
CA GLY A 59 2.54 -8.89 1.05
C GLY A 59 1.32 -8.24 0.37
N LEU A 60 0.17 -8.37 1.03
CA LEU A 60 -1.09 -7.77 0.59
C LEU A 60 -1.11 -6.29 0.95
N LEU A 61 -1.63 -5.47 0.03
CA LEU A 61 -2.02 -4.11 0.37
C LEU A 61 -3.12 -4.08 1.44
N PRO A 62 -3.25 -2.98 2.19
CA PRO A 62 -4.32 -2.82 3.16
C PRO A 62 -5.69 -2.87 2.46
N MET A 63 -6.65 -3.52 3.11
CA MET A 63 -8.07 -3.41 2.75
C MET A 63 -8.53 -1.97 2.98
N ALA A 64 -8.75 -1.26 1.88
CA ALA A 64 -9.10 0.15 1.86
C ALA A 64 -10.34 0.38 0.96
N PRO A 65 -11.57 0.12 1.46
CA PRO A 65 -12.78 0.24 0.65
C PRO A 65 -13.09 1.66 0.17
N SER A 66 -12.50 2.68 0.81
CA SER A 66 -12.67 4.09 0.44
C SER A 66 -11.56 4.61 -0.49
N ILE A 67 -10.69 3.74 -1.01
CA ILE A 67 -9.52 4.15 -1.79
C ILE A 67 -9.96 4.84 -3.09
N LEU A 68 -9.34 5.99 -3.35
CA LEU A 68 -9.58 6.82 -4.54
C LEU A 68 -8.30 6.93 -5.39
N GLU A 69 -7.14 6.92 -4.74
CA GLU A 69 -5.82 7.14 -5.36
C GLU A 69 -4.83 6.09 -4.85
N LEU A 70 -4.24 5.33 -5.77
CA LEU A 70 -3.20 4.35 -5.50
C LEU A 70 -1.96 4.63 -6.36
N GLU A 71 -0.85 4.97 -5.70
CA GLU A 71 0.43 5.24 -6.34
C GLU A 71 1.50 4.26 -5.82
N LEU A 72 2.03 3.42 -6.72
CA LEU A 72 3.09 2.44 -6.42
C LEU A 72 4.28 2.67 -7.35
N LYS A 73 5.41 3.11 -6.81
CA LYS A 73 6.62 3.45 -7.58
C LYS A 73 7.81 2.66 -7.03
N LYS A 74 8.49 1.91 -7.89
CA LYS A 74 9.68 1.11 -7.53
C LYS A 74 9.47 0.21 -6.30
N CYS A 75 8.38 -0.56 -6.32
CA CYS A 75 8.03 -1.54 -5.28
C CYS A 75 8.05 -2.96 -5.85
N GLN A 76 8.46 -3.98 -5.07
CA GLN A 76 8.45 -5.38 -5.52
C GLN A 76 7.45 -6.20 -4.70
N ALA A 77 6.71 -7.11 -5.36
CA ALA A 77 5.91 -8.15 -4.70
C ALA A 77 4.71 -7.67 -3.85
N LEU A 78 4.08 -6.56 -4.24
CA LEU A 78 2.78 -6.15 -3.68
C LEU A 78 1.64 -6.90 -4.38
N GLN A 79 0.79 -7.55 -3.60
CA GLN A 79 -0.45 -8.17 -4.07
C GLN A 79 -1.61 -7.18 -3.89
N LEU A 80 -2.33 -6.87 -4.96
CA LEU A 80 -3.59 -6.13 -4.86
C LEU A 80 -4.73 -7.12 -4.63
N GLU A 81 -5.60 -6.80 -3.69
CA GLU A 81 -6.97 -7.31 -3.73
C GLU A 81 -7.79 -6.49 -4.75
N PRO A 82 -8.95 -7.00 -5.22
CA PRO A 82 -9.84 -6.26 -6.11
C PRO A 82 -10.04 -4.83 -5.60
N LEU A 83 -9.64 -3.86 -6.42
CA LEU A 83 -9.69 -2.45 -6.05
C LEU A 83 -11.15 -2.04 -5.88
N ALA A 84 -11.41 -1.14 -4.93
CA ALA A 84 -12.76 -0.63 -4.71
C ALA A 84 -13.30 0.01 -6.00
N CYS A 85 -14.59 -0.17 -6.29
CA CYS A 85 -15.26 0.40 -7.47
C CYS A 85 -15.16 1.94 -7.58
N GLY A 86 -14.67 2.63 -6.54
CA GLY A 86 -14.48 4.07 -6.49
C GLY A 86 -13.07 4.56 -6.83
N LEU A 87 -12.13 3.67 -7.20
CA LEU A 87 -10.77 4.08 -7.56
C LEU A 87 -10.80 5.00 -8.79
N ARG A 88 -10.20 6.19 -8.64
CA ARG A 88 -10.14 7.22 -9.70
C ARG A 88 -8.79 7.26 -10.38
N GLU A 89 -7.74 6.97 -9.63
CA GLU A 89 -6.37 7.06 -10.08
C GLU A 89 -5.57 5.83 -9.64
N LEU A 90 -4.91 5.22 -10.62
CA LEU A 90 -3.99 4.11 -10.44
C LEU A 90 -2.71 4.44 -11.20
N ASP A 91 -1.61 4.65 -10.47
CA ASP A 91 -0.28 4.88 -11.05
C ASP A 91 0.70 3.83 -10.52
N ILE A 92 1.15 2.94 -11.40
CA ILE A 92 2.13 1.91 -11.10
C ILE A 92 3.33 2.10 -12.02
N ARG A 93 4.50 2.40 -11.45
CA ARG A 93 5.75 2.61 -12.20
C ARG A 93 6.89 1.81 -11.61
N ASP A 94 7.73 1.26 -12.50
CA ASP A 94 8.96 0.56 -12.14
C ASP A 94 8.77 -0.51 -11.04
N SER A 95 7.56 -1.08 -10.94
CA SER A 95 7.16 -2.00 -9.88
C SER A 95 6.86 -3.38 -10.46
N ASN A 96 7.24 -4.44 -9.74
CA ASN A 96 7.01 -5.82 -10.17
C ASN A 96 5.87 -6.44 -9.34
N MET A 97 4.68 -6.47 -9.93
CA MET A 97 3.47 -7.04 -9.34
C MET A 97 3.30 -8.47 -9.84
N ASN A 98 2.73 -9.37 -9.04
CA ASN A 98 2.47 -10.73 -9.51
C ASN A 98 1.38 -10.72 -10.61
N ASP A 99 1.68 -11.32 -11.77
CA ASP A 99 0.82 -11.36 -12.97
C ASP A 99 -0.62 -11.84 -12.68
N SER A 100 -0.83 -12.62 -11.62
CA SER A 100 -2.15 -13.07 -11.15
C SER A 100 -3.12 -11.93 -10.79
N VAL A 101 -2.63 -10.73 -10.46
CA VAL A 101 -3.45 -9.59 -10.04
C VAL A 101 -4.05 -8.87 -11.25
N LEU A 102 -3.31 -8.78 -12.36
CA LEU A 102 -3.80 -8.16 -13.60
C LEU A 102 -4.97 -8.95 -14.20
N GLU A 103 -4.93 -10.28 -14.10
CA GLU A 103 -5.99 -11.18 -14.59
C GLU A 103 -7.29 -11.07 -13.77
N GLN A 104 -7.22 -10.70 -12.49
CA GLN A 104 -8.42 -10.54 -11.64
C GLN A 104 -9.09 -9.16 -11.78
N MET A 105 -8.44 -8.19 -12.44
CA MET A 105 -9.03 -6.87 -12.72
C MET A 105 -9.87 -6.86 -14.01
N LEU A 106 -9.90 -7.95 -14.78
CA LEU A 106 -10.59 -8.09 -16.06
C LEU A 106 -11.95 -8.81 -15.97
N GLN A 107 -12.44 -9.14 -14.77
CA GLN A 107 -13.68 -9.90 -14.55
C GLN A 107 -14.63 -9.17 -13.60
#